data_AF-U7PS37-F1
#
_entry.id   AF-U7PS37-F1
#
_cell.length_a   1.000
_cell.length_b   1.000
_cell.length_c   1.000
_cell.angle_alpha   90.00
_cell.angle_beta   90.00
_cell.angle_gamma   90.00
#
_symmetry.space_group_name_H-M   'P 1'
#
loop_
_entity.id
_entity.type
_entity.pdbx_description
1 polymer ?
#
loop_
_entity_poly.entity_id
_entity_poly.type
_entity_poly.pdbx_seq_one_letter_code
_entity_poly.pdbx_strand_id
1 'polypeptide(L)'
;MFTFSLQTVACLVGVLSMATASPCTTKAVTGCHKSLPHGQSRGGVTNVSITSNGLDRNYLVFVPPNYDKKKPTQVILSYHGGTKTALQQLQLDNLTLPEFNTDSIVIYPQGINNFWQGVPGVTVDDVQFTSDLLDHVSRQYCVDTRRIMATGKSDGAGFCNVLACDAGLSARIAAFAPVSGAYYVDALPCAADTVAIPCNNARRDIPLLAFHGGADTVIAYGGGERKKACLPSVPHWIQSWAARENLGASNHTVPYAQDTVIYEFSRGTQKGLVNLVYDSVNGHDWPSTQPNADNQNAGQAPTSFNATPMILDFFAKHTLTDL
;
A
#
# COMPACT_ATOMS: atom_id res chain seq x y z
N MET A 1 -87.84 -13.91 14.82
CA MET A 1 -87.73 -14.08 13.37
C MET A 1 -86.31 -13.77 12.98
N PHE A 2 -85.64 -14.74 12.35
CA PHE A 2 -84.28 -14.65 11.86
C PHE A 2 -84.17 -13.61 10.74
N THR A 3 -83.17 -12.74 10.79
CA THR A 3 -82.62 -12.06 9.62
C THR A 3 -81.10 -12.16 9.69
N PHE A 4 -80.55 -12.97 8.78
CA PHE A 4 -79.13 -13.17 8.56
C PHE A 4 -78.53 -11.92 7.91
N SER A 5 -77.41 -11.41 8.44
CA SER A 5 -76.62 -10.36 7.80
C SER A 5 -75.26 -10.95 7.40
N LEU A 6 -75.03 -11.07 6.09
CA LEU A 6 -73.77 -11.50 5.51
C LEU A 6 -72.72 -10.38 5.67
N GLN A 7 -71.66 -10.65 6.44
CA GLN A 7 -70.43 -9.85 6.40
C GLN A 7 -69.40 -10.57 5.53
N THR A 8 -69.17 -10.04 4.34
CA THR A 8 -68.09 -10.43 3.43
C THR A 8 -66.75 -9.91 3.95
N VAL A 9 -65.90 -10.84 4.41
CA VAL A 9 -64.51 -10.56 4.82
C VAL A 9 -63.62 -10.61 3.57
N ALA A 10 -63.18 -9.46 3.08
CA ALA A 10 -62.20 -9.36 2.01
C ALA A 10 -60.80 -9.62 2.57
N CYS A 11 -60.20 -10.76 2.18
CA CYS A 11 -58.83 -11.14 2.53
C CYS A 11 -57.81 -10.23 1.84
N LEU A 12 -57.03 -9.46 2.62
CA LEU A 12 -55.81 -8.81 2.14
C LEU A 12 -54.72 -9.87 1.91
N VAL A 13 -54.28 -10.00 0.66
CA VAL A 13 -53.12 -10.81 0.28
C VAL A 13 -51.85 -10.00 0.57
N GLY A 14 -51.24 -10.26 1.73
CA GLY A 14 -49.93 -9.72 2.09
C GLY A 14 -48.82 -10.47 1.36
N VAL A 15 -48.12 -9.78 0.45
CA VAL A 15 -46.94 -10.30 -0.24
C VAL A 15 -45.75 -10.22 0.71
N LEU A 16 -45.39 -11.33 1.37
CA LEU A 16 -44.13 -11.45 2.12
C LEU A 16 -42.97 -11.53 1.12
N SER A 17 -42.23 -10.43 0.97
CA SER A 17 -40.96 -10.42 0.26
C SER A 17 -39.89 -11.09 1.13
N MET A 18 -39.54 -12.34 0.83
CA MET A 18 -38.43 -13.03 1.47
C MET A 18 -37.11 -12.47 0.96
N ALA A 19 -36.51 -11.55 1.70
CA ALA A 19 -35.15 -11.11 1.48
C ALA A 19 -34.20 -12.29 1.75
N THR A 20 -33.74 -12.93 0.68
CA THR A 20 -32.67 -13.94 0.75
C THR A 20 -31.38 -13.25 1.17
N ALA A 21 -31.00 -13.39 2.44
CA ALA A 21 -29.67 -13.03 2.90
C ALA A 21 -28.65 -13.88 2.13
N SER A 22 -27.94 -13.26 1.19
CA SER A 22 -26.81 -13.90 0.53
C SER A 22 -25.72 -14.14 1.58
N PRO A 23 -25.25 -15.38 1.79
CA PRO A 23 -24.18 -15.63 2.75
C PRO A 23 -22.95 -14.83 2.32
N CYS A 24 -22.44 -14.00 3.24
CA CYS A 24 -21.17 -13.31 3.08
C CYS A 24 -20.06 -14.37 3.03
N THR A 25 -19.73 -14.86 1.83
CA THR A 25 -18.57 -15.71 1.62
C THR A 25 -17.33 -14.86 1.83
N THR A 26 -16.90 -14.77 3.08
CA THR A 26 -15.52 -14.42 3.39
C THR A 26 -14.66 -15.39 2.59
N LYS A 27 -13.85 -14.89 1.64
CA LYS A 27 -12.89 -15.72 0.91
C LYS A 27 -12.09 -16.46 1.98
N ALA A 28 -12.31 -17.78 2.10
CA ALA A 28 -11.72 -18.56 3.17
C ALA A 28 -10.20 -18.40 3.13
N VAL A 29 -9.57 -18.17 4.29
CA VAL A 29 -8.10 -18.12 4.40
C VAL A 29 -7.57 -19.54 4.18
N THR A 30 -7.40 -19.91 2.92
CA THR A 30 -7.13 -21.29 2.52
C THR A 30 -5.74 -21.79 2.88
N GLY A 31 -4.81 -20.91 3.24
CA GLY A 31 -3.45 -21.25 3.64
C GLY A 31 -3.27 -21.61 5.12
N CYS A 32 -4.25 -21.35 5.99
CA CYS A 32 -4.14 -21.72 7.41
C CYS A 32 -4.05 -23.24 7.61
N HIS A 33 -3.37 -23.64 8.69
CA HIS A 33 -3.06 -25.01 9.08
C HIS A 33 -2.11 -25.80 8.15
N LYS A 34 -1.78 -25.27 6.96
CA LYS A 34 -0.79 -25.85 6.06
C LYS A 34 0.63 -25.70 6.61
N SER A 35 1.47 -26.69 6.32
CA SER A 35 2.91 -26.55 6.48
C SER A 35 3.44 -25.49 5.50
N LEU A 36 4.56 -24.84 5.85
CA LEU A 36 5.22 -23.93 4.92
C LEU A 36 5.57 -24.67 3.62
N PRO A 37 5.56 -23.99 2.46
CA PRO A 37 6.02 -24.56 1.20
C PRO A 37 7.43 -25.14 1.32
N HIS A 38 7.73 -26.14 0.49
CA HIS A 38 9.04 -26.78 0.48
C HIS A 38 10.17 -25.76 0.27
N GLY A 39 11.25 -25.89 1.05
CA GLY A 39 12.40 -24.99 1.01
C GLY A 39 12.25 -23.70 1.81
N GLN A 40 11.09 -23.45 2.44
CA GLN A 40 10.85 -22.25 3.24
C GLN A 40 10.87 -22.55 4.74
N SER A 41 11.34 -21.58 5.52
CA SER A 41 11.39 -21.65 6.98
C SER A 41 11.07 -20.29 7.61
N ARG A 42 10.63 -20.31 8.87
CA ARG A 42 10.48 -19.09 9.68
C ARG A 42 11.82 -18.39 9.83
N GLY A 43 11.84 -17.06 9.72
CA GLY A 43 13.03 -16.22 9.64
C GLY A 43 13.78 -16.30 8.30
N GLY A 44 13.31 -17.10 7.33
CA GLY A 44 13.95 -17.30 6.05
C GLY A 44 13.37 -16.43 4.94
N VAL A 45 14.21 -16.16 3.94
CA VAL A 45 13.82 -15.52 2.68
C VAL A 45 13.94 -16.54 1.55
N THR A 46 12.95 -16.60 0.68
CA THR A 46 12.96 -17.53 -0.47
C THR A 46 12.48 -16.82 -1.74
N ASN A 47 13.13 -17.07 -2.87
CA ASN A 47 12.65 -16.64 -4.18
C ASN A 47 11.62 -17.63 -4.72
N VAL A 48 10.44 -17.15 -5.09
CA VAL A 48 9.32 -17.95 -5.58
C VAL A 48 8.88 -17.43 -6.94
N SER A 49 8.63 -18.34 -7.87
CA SER A 49 8.10 -18.01 -9.21
C SER A 49 6.62 -18.35 -9.29
N ILE A 50 5.86 -17.51 -9.99
CA ILE A 50 4.46 -17.73 -10.34
C ILE A 50 4.23 -17.30 -11.79
N THR A 51 3.20 -17.85 -12.42
CA THR A 51 2.73 -17.34 -13.72
C THR A 51 1.59 -16.36 -13.47
N SER A 52 1.67 -15.19 -14.11
CA SER A 52 0.66 -14.13 -14.04
C SER A 52 0.40 -13.62 -15.44
N ASN A 53 -0.83 -13.73 -15.93
CA ASN A 53 -1.22 -13.35 -17.30
C ASN A 53 -0.25 -13.88 -18.39
N GLY A 54 0.16 -15.16 -18.27
CA GLY A 54 1.06 -15.82 -19.22
C GLY A 54 2.54 -15.42 -19.11
N LEU A 55 2.90 -14.50 -18.20
CA LEU A 55 4.29 -14.13 -17.93
C LEU A 55 4.81 -14.88 -16.70
N ASP A 56 6.07 -15.31 -16.78
CA ASP A 56 6.80 -15.78 -15.61
C ASP A 56 7.21 -14.58 -14.76
N ARG A 57 6.70 -14.56 -13.52
CA ARG A 57 6.96 -13.52 -12.52
C ARG A 57 7.59 -14.17 -11.30
N ASN A 58 8.35 -13.40 -10.53
CA ASN A 58 8.92 -13.88 -9.29
C ASN A 58 8.85 -12.83 -8.18
N TYR A 59 9.02 -13.30 -6.94
CA TYR A 59 9.06 -12.46 -5.75
C TYR A 59 9.92 -13.13 -4.68
N LEU A 60 10.51 -12.33 -3.80
CA LEU A 60 11.07 -12.84 -2.55
C LEU A 60 9.98 -12.85 -1.49
N VAL A 61 9.93 -13.89 -0.67
CA VAL A 61 9.07 -13.96 0.51
C VAL A 61 9.92 -14.17 1.76
N PHE A 62 9.74 -13.28 2.72
CA PHE A 62 10.20 -13.45 4.08
C PHE A 62 9.06 -13.98 4.94
N VAL A 63 9.27 -15.15 5.56
CA VAL A 63 8.37 -15.68 6.57
C VAL A 63 8.91 -15.27 7.94
N PRO A 64 8.16 -14.55 8.77
CA PRO A 64 8.68 -14.01 10.02
C PRO A 64 8.96 -15.13 11.05
N PRO A 65 9.88 -14.91 12.00
CA PRO A 65 10.25 -15.91 13.01
C PRO A 65 9.05 -16.38 13.85
N ASN A 66 8.09 -15.50 14.15
CA ASN A 66 6.91 -15.83 14.95
C ASN A 66 5.72 -16.34 14.11
N TYR A 67 5.90 -16.63 12.82
CA TYR A 67 4.81 -17.15 11.99
C TYR A 67 4.22 -18.43 12.61
N ASP A 68 2.89 -18.41 12.78
CA ASP A 68 2.09 -19.57 13.20
C ASP A 68 1.01 -19.82 12.14
N LYS A 69 1.03 -21.03 11.58
CA LYS A 69 0.05 -21.48 10.59
C LYS A 69 -1.40 -21.45 11.09
N LYS A 70 -1.64 -21.29 12.39
CA LYS A 70 -2.98 -21.19 13.00
C LYS A 70 -3.43 -19.74 13.22
N LYS A 71 -2.52 -18.75 13.09
CA LYS A 71 -2.78 -17.34 13.38
C LYS A 71 -2.72 -16.53 12.07
N PRO A 72 -3.83 -15.90 11.65
CA PRO A 72 -3.81 -14.99 10.50
C PRO A 72 -2.74 -13.90 10.66
N THR A 73 -1.83 -13.84 9.69
CA THR A 73 -0.60 -13.03 9.74
C THR A 73 -0.68 -11.85 8.78
N GLN A 74 -0.24 -10.66 9.21
CA GLN A 74 -0.15 -9.47 8.36
C GLN A 74 0.84 -9.71 7.20
N VAL A 75 0.53 -9.18 6.03
CA VAL A 75 1.41 -9.21 4.85
C VAL A 75 1.79 -7.77 4.48
N ILE A 76 3.06 -7.56 4.19
CA ILE A 76 3.60 -6.30 3.66
C ILE A 76 4.16 -6.57 2.27
N LEU A 77 3.66 -5.85 1.27
CA LEU A 77 4.22 -5.80 -0.08
C LEU A 77 5.25 -4.67 -0.12
N SER A 78 6.48 -4.93 -0.57
CA SER A 78 7.53 -3.91 -0.72
C SER A 78 8.09 -3.88 -2.15
N TYR A 79 7.82 -2.79 -2.86
CA TYR A 79 8.18 -2.62 -4.28
C TYR A 79 9.49 -1.86 -4.46
N HIS A 80 10.42 -2.44 -5.22
CA HIS A 80 11.73 -1.86 -5.45
C HIS A 80 11.68 -0.58 -6.30
N GLY A 81 12.68 0.31 -6.14
CA GLY A 81 12.86 1.45 -7.03
C GLY A 81 13.22 1.05 -8.47
N GLY A 82 13.04 1.96 -9.42
CA GLY A 82 13.37 1.73 -10.82
C GLY A 82 14.84 1.31 -11.00
N THR A 83 15.12 0.41 -11.94
CA THR A 83 16.44 -0.24 -12.18
C THR A 83 16.98 -1.12 -11.06
N LYS A 84 16.30 -1.20 -9.91
CA LYS A 84 16.66 -2.07 -8.79
C LYS A 84 15.95 -3.42 -8.87
N THR A 85 16.27 -4.32 -7.96
CA THR A 85 15.72 -5.67 -7.86
C THR A 85 15.01 -5.86 -6.52
N ALA A 86 14.17 -6.89 -6.43
CA ALA A 86 13.54 -7.31 -5.18
C ALA A 86 14.56 -7.55 -4.05
N LEU A 87 15.72 -8.13 -4.37
CA LEU A 87 16.81 -8.33 -3.40
C LEU A 87 17.39 -7.01 -2.89
N GLN A 88 17.60 -6.04 -3.79
CA GLN A 88 18.10 -4.73 -3.39
C GLN A 88 17.09 -3.96 -2.53
N GLN A 89 15.78 -4.13 -2.77
CA GLN A 89 14.76 -3.54 -1.91
C GLN A 89 14.74 -4.18 -0.53
N LEU A 90 14.85 -5.51 -0.45
CA LEU A 90 14.97 -6.22 0.82
C LEU A 90 16.17 -5.74 1.65
N GLN A 91 17.30 -5.50 1.00
CA GLN A 91 18.50 -4.98 1.65
C GLN A 91 18.39 -3.51 2.04
N LEU A 92 17.49 -2.75 1.42
CA LEU A 92 17.33 -1.31 1.63
C LEU A 92 16.35 -1.00 2.77
N ASP A 93 15.17 -1.63 2.76
CA ASP A 93 14.07 -1.22 3.64
C ASP A 93 14.12 -1.85 5.04
N ASN A 94 15.01 -2.80 5.27
CA ASN A 94 15.22 -3.46 6.57
C ASN A 94 13.95 -4.11 7.16
N LEU A 95 12.88 -4.32 6.39
CA LEU A 95 11.61 -4.90 6.88
C LEU A 95 11.74 -6.36 7.29
N THR A 96 12.85 -7.04 6.95
CA THR A 96 13.13 -8.43 7.37
C THR A 96 14.09 -8.52 8.56
N LEU A 97 14.57 -7.39 9.09
CA LEU A 97 15.45 -7.40 10.26
C LEU A 97 14.63 -7.76 11.51
N PRO A 98 15.06 -8.75 12.32
CA PRO A 98 14.35 -9.15 13.54
C PRO A 98 14.21 -8.02 14.57
N GLU A 99 15.06 -7.00 14.52
CA GLU A 99 14.94 -5.80 15.35
C GLU A 99 13.64 -5.04 15.10
N PHE A 100 13.19 -4.99 13.83
CA PHE A 100 12.01 -4.24 13.44
C PHE A 100 10.79 -5.14 13.26
N ASN A 101 10.97 -6.31 12.66
CA ASN A 101 9.86 -7.18 12.28
C ASN A 101 10.10 -8.63 12.69
N THR A 102 9.24 -9.13 13.57
CA THR A 102 9.22 -10.54 13.98
C THR A 102 7.90 -11.24 13.66
N ASP A 103 6.91 -10.53 13.10
CA ASP A 103 5.52 -10.97 13.06
C ASP A 103 4.84 -10.87 11.68
N SER A 104 5.34 -10.04 10.76
CA SER A 104 4.72 -9.82 9.45
C SER A 104 5.46 -10.53 8.32
N ILE A 105 4.70 -11.18 7.44
CA ILE A 105 5.21 -11.69 6.17
C ILE A 105 5.56 -10.50 5.29
N VAL A 106 6.75 -10.51 4.69
CA VAL A 106 7.15 -9.47 3.74
C VAL A 106 7.35 -10.11 2.37
N ILE A 107 6.72 -9.52 1.37
CA ILE A 107 6.74 -9.97 -0.02
C ILE A 107 7.40 -8.86 -0.83
N TYR A 108 8.44 -9.20 -1.59
CA TYR A 108 9.17 -8.31 -2.48
C TYR A 108 8.96 -8.75 -3.92
N PRO A 109 7.96 -8.22 -4.63
CA PRO A 109 7.72 -8.60 -6.00
C PRO A 109 8.84 -8.05 -6.91
N GLN A 110 9.13 -8.75 -8.01
CA GLN A 110 10.09 -8.30 -9.03
C GLN A 110 9.34 -7.71 -10.23
N GLY A 111 9.66 -6.45 -10.56
CA GLY A 111 9.17 -5.78 -11.76
C GLY A 111 9.85 -6.32 -13.01
N ILE A 112 9.10 -6.42 -14.12
CA ILE A 112 9.68 -6.78 -15.42
C ILE A 112 10.60 -5.65 -15.89
N ASN A 113 11.79 -6.00 -16.38
CA ASN A 113 12.84 -5.04 -16.73
C ASN A 113 13.20 -4.06 -15.59
N ASN A 114 12.93 -4.44 -14.33
CA ASN A 114 13.20 -3.65 -13.13
C ASN A 114 12.41 -2.33 -13.05
N PHE A 115 11.21 -2.28 -13.62
CA PHE A 115 10.28 -1.15 -13.48
C PHE A 115 8.87 -1.63 -13.14
N TRP A 116 8.01 -0.67 -12.78
CA TRP A 116 6.62 -0.89 -12.42
C TRP A 116 5.67 -0.13 -13.33
N GLN A 117 4.46 -0.66 -13.51
CA GLN A 117 3.33 0.06 -14.07
C GLN A 117 3.16 1.44 -13.39
N GLY A 118 2.89 2.47 -14.19
CA GLY A 118 2.85 3.87 -13.76
C GLY A 118 4.11 4.65 -14.15
N VAL A 119 5.25 3.99 -14.40
CA VAL A 119 6.40 4.63 -15.04
C VAL A 119 6.13 4.82 -16.54
N PRO A 120 6.37 6.01 -17.12
CA PRO A 120 6.18 6.22 -18.55
C PRO A 120 6.94 5.21 -19.41
N GLY A 121 6.23 4.57 -20.34
CA GLY A 121 6.75 3.53 -21.23
C GLY A 121 6.68 2.10 -20.70
N VAL A 122 6.30 1.90 -19.43
CA VAL A 122 6.05 0.55 -18.88
C VAL A 122 4.60 0.16 -19.16
N THR A 123 4.41 -0.93 -19.90
CA THR A 123 3.09 -1.44 -20.33
C THR A 123 2.72 -2.76 -19.69
N VAL A 124 3.56 -3.29 -18.80
CA VAL A 124 3.29 -4.54 -18.08
C VAL A 124 2.19 -4.28 -17.06
N ASP A 125 1.22 -5.20 -16.98
CA ASP A 125 0.13 -5.14 -16.02
C ASP A 125 0.59 -5.69 -14.65
N ASP A 126 1.14 -4.80 -13.84
CA ASP A 126 1.59 -5.14 -12.49
C ASP A 126 0.44 -5.15 -11.49
N VAL A 127 -0.67 -4.46 -11.77
CA VAL A 127 -1.89 -4.52 -10.94
C VAL A 127 -2.44 -5.96 -10.93
N GLN A 128 -2.57 -6.58 -12.10
CA GLN A 128 -2.98 -7.97 -12.22
C GLN A 128 -1.98 -8.91 -11.52
N PHE A 129 -0.66 -8.68 -11.70
CA PHE A 129 0.36 -9.46 -11.01
C PHE A 129 0.24 -9.36 -9.48
N THR A 130 0.05 -8.16 -8.92
CA THR A 130 -0.17 -8.00 -7.48
C THR A 130 -1.42 -8.74 -7.03
N SER A 131 -2.51 -8.69 -7.80
CA SER A 131 -3.74 -9.40 -7.50
C SER A 131 -3.54 -10.92 -7.44
N ASP A 132 -2.88 -11.49 -8.45
CA ASP A 132 -2.57 -12.92 -8.56
C ASP A 132 -1.59 -13.38 -7.48
N LEU A 133 -0.61 -12.53 -7.16
CA LEU A 133 0.36 -12.75 -6.10
C LEU A 133 -0.32 -12.82 -4.73
N LEU A 134 -1.23 -11.89 -4.42
CA LEU A 134 -1.99 -11.93 -3.16
C LEU A 134 -2.85 -13.19 -3.06
N ASP A 135 -3.51 -13.59 -4.14
CA ASP A 135 -4.27 -14.83 -4.20
C ASP A 135 -3.37 -16.06 -4.00
N HIS A 136 -2.17 -16.07 -4.60
CA HIS A 136 -1.18 -17.12 -4.40
C HIS A 136 -0.71 -17.18 -2.94
N VAL A 137 -0.28 -16.05 -2.36
CA VAL A 137 0.20 -15.94 -0.98
C VAL A 137 -0.87 -16.39 0.01
N SER A 138 -2.14 -15.98 -0.16
CA SER A 138 -3.24 -16.44 0.69
C SER A 138 -3.55 -17.94 0.59
N ARG A 139 -3.14 -18.63 -0.48
CA ARG A 139 -3.24 -20.09 -0.60
C ARG A 139 -2.10 -20.84 0.08
N GLN A 140 -0.93 -20.22 0.18
CA GLN A 140 0.28 -20.84 0.76
C GLN A 140 0.42 -20.59 2.27
N TYR A 141 -0.01 -19.43 2.76
CA TYR A 141 0.19 -19.01 4.15
C TYR A 141 -1.12 -18.64 4.86
N CYS A 142 -1.11 -18.69 6.19
CA CYS A 142 -2.20 -18.21 7.03
C CYS A 142 -2.18 -16.68 7.08
N VAL A 143 -2.75 -16.05 6.06
CA VAL A 143 -2.75 -14.59 5.88
C VAL A 143 -4.00 -13.96 6.50
N ASP A 144 -3.82 -12.85 7.20
CA ASP A 144 -4.93 -11.95 7.51
C ASP A 144 -5.21 -11.06 6.29
N THR A 145 -6.24 -11.42 5.53
CA THR A 145 -6.61 -10.73 4.28
C THR A 145 -7.08 -9.29 4.49
N ARG A 146 -7.36 -8.88 5.73
CA ARG A 146 -7.70 -7.49 6.08
C ARG A 146 -6.48 -6.67 6.47
N ARG A 147 -5.31 -7.31 6.64
CA ARG A 147 -4.05 -6.68 7.00
C ARG A 147 -2.99 -6.97 5.94
N ILE A 148 -3.29 -6.57 4.72
CA ILE A 148 -2.32 -6.52 3.62
C ILE A 148 -1.92 -5.06 3.45
N MET A 149 -0.64 -4.76 3.51
CA MET A 149 -0.09 -3.40 3.46
C MET A 149 0.84 -3.26 2.27
N ALA A 150 1.03 -2.05 1.76
CA ALA A 150 1.96 -1.82 0.64
C ALA A 150 2.90 -0.65 0.92
N THR A 151 4.17 -0.87 0.66
CA THR A 151 5.23 0.15 0.68
C THR A 151 6.15 -0.09 -0.51
N GLY A 152 7.11 0.79 -0.70
CA GLY A 152 8.07 0.72 -1.78
C GLY A 152 8.81 2.03 -1.88
N LYS A 153 9.79 2.07 -2.78
CA LYS A 153 10.65 3.24 -2.97
C LYS A 153 10.59 3.74 -4.41
N SER A 154 10.64 5.06 -4.62
CA SER A 154 10.76 5.65 -5.97
C SER A 154 9.61 5.22 -6.91
N ASP A 155 9.92 4.65 -8.06
CA ASP A 155 8.92 4.06 -8.97
C ASP A 155 8.03 2.99 -8.27
N GLY A 156 8.55 2.22 -7.30
CA GLY A 156 7.77 1.27 -6.50
C GLY A 156 6.81 1.95 -5.52
N ALA A 157 7.18 3.11 -4.98
CA ALA A 157 6.27 3.97 -4.22
C ALA A 157 5.23 4.64 -5.14
N GLY A 158 5.62 5.00 -6.36
CA GLY A 158 4.69 5.41 -7.42
C GLY A 158 3.65 4.32 -7.71
N PHE A 159 4.09 3.07 -7.77
CA PHE A 159 3.20 1.93 -7.95
C PHE A 159 2.27 1.69 -6.76
N CYS A 160 2.69 1.96 -5.52
CA CYS A 160 1.76 1.99 -4.38
C CYS A 160 0.59 2.97 -4.60
N ASN A 161 0.83 4.12 -5.23
CA ASN A 161 -0.25 5.05 -5.59
C ASN A 161 -1.15 4.47 -6.69
N VAL A 162 -0.60 3.75 -7.68
CA VAL A 162 -1.40 3.03 -8.69
C VAL A 162 -2.32 2.00 -8.01
N LEU A 163 -1.79 1.20 -7.09
CA LEU A 163 -2.57 0.21 -6.33
C LEU A 163 -3.64 0.84 -5.45
N ALA A 164 -3.33 1.96 -4.79
CA ALA A 164 -4.29 2.70 -3.97
C ALA A 164 -5.40 3.33 -4.81
N CYS A 165 -5.13 3.66 -6.07
CA CYS A 165 -6.09 4.22 -7.03
C CYS A 165 -6.78 3.19 -7.92
N ASP A 166 -6.45 1.91 -7.81
CA ASP A 166 -7.15 0.83 -8.49
C ASP A 166 -8.34 0.35 -7.67
N ALA A 167 -9.49 0.14 -8.30
CA ALA A 167 -10.73 -0.25 -7.62
C ALA A 167 -10.61 -1.64 -6.96
N GLY A 168 -9.94 -2.59 -7.60
CA GLY A 168 -9.77 -3.95 -7.05
C GLY A 168 -8.77 -3.99 -5.91
N LEU A 169 -7.61 -3.38 -6.07
CA LEU A 169 -6.50 -3.46 -5.12
C LEU A 169 -6.69 -2.51 -3.93
N SER A 170 -7.33 -1.35 -4.10
CA SER A 170 -7.69 -0.49 -2.97
C SER A 170 -8.62 -1.17 -1.97
N ALA A 171 -9.46 -2.11 -2.42
CA ALA A 171 -10.33 -2.92 -1.57
C ALA A 171 -9.61 -4.12 -0.90
N ARG A 172 -8.35 -4.41 -1.28
CA ARG A 172 -7.56 -5.54 -0.77
C ARG A 172 -6.37 -5.11 0.09
N ILE A 173 -5.91 -3.87 -0.06
CA ILE A 173 -4.76 -3.32 0.67
C ILE A 173 -5.26 -2.29 1.69
N ALA A 174 -4.95 -2.55 2.95
CA ALA A 174 -5.44 -1.83 4.10
C ALA A 174 -4.75 -0.48 4.31
N ALA A 175 -3.45 -0.37 4.04
CA ALA A 175 -2.68 0.86 4.20
C ALA A 175 -1.47 0.93 3.26
N PHE A 176 -1.05 2.15 2.95
CA PHE A 176 0.07 2.44 2.05
C PHE A 176 1.12 3.31 2.73
N ALA A 177 2.40 3.01 2.53
CA ALA A 177 3.48 3.84 3.05
C ALA A 177 4.60 4.08 2.01
N PRO A 178 4.35 4.88 0.95
CA PRO A 178 5.32 5.12 -0.11
C PRO A 178 6.50 5.97 0.36
N VAL A 179 7.72 5.62 -0.06
CA VAL A 179 8.95 6.36 0.24
C VAL A 179 9.53 6.97 -1.03
N SER A 180 9.73 8.29 -1.05
CA SER A 180 10.35 9.05 -2.14
C SER A 180 9.68 8.78 -3.50
N GLY A 181 8.34 8.79 -3.53
CA GLY A 181 7.54 8.20 -4.60
C GLY A 181 7.48 9.02 -5.89
N ALA A 182 7.54 8.32 -7.02
CA ALA A 182 7.46 8.90 -8.37
C ALA A 182 6.03 8.77 -8.95
N TYR A 183 5.21 9.81 -8.80
CA TYR A 183 3.78 9.78 -9.14
C TYR A 183 3.47 10.34 -10.53
N TYR A 184 3.98 9.73 -11.60
CA TYR A 184 3.83 10.29 -12.95
C TYR A 184 2.37 10.43 -13.38
N VAL A 185 2.06 11.56 -14.00
CA VAL A 185 0.78 11.88 -14.65
C VAL A 185 1.07 12.27 -16.10
N ASP A 186 0.33 11.70 -17.04
CA ASP A 186 0.41 12.06 -18.46
C ASP A 186 -0.30 13.40 -18.73
N ALA A 187 0.37 14.49 -18.38
CA ALA A 187 -0.12 15.85 -18.54
C ALA A 187 1.06 16.80 -18.82
N LEU A 188 1.18 17.25 -20.07
CA LEU A 188 2.18 18.25 -20.46
C LEU A 188 1.49 19.48 -21.10
N PRO A 189 1.97 20.72 -20.85
CA PRO A 189 3.09 21.06 -19.97
C PRO A 189 2.78 20.77 -18.49
N CYS A 190 3.82 20.42 -17.72
CA CYS A 190 3.65 20.05 -16.31
C CYS A 190 3.36 21.27 -15.44
N ALA A 191 2.18 21.29 -14.82
CA ALA A 191 1.86 22.21 -13.74
C ALA A 191 1.90 21.44 -12.41
N ALA A 192 3.10 21.25 -11.84
CA ALA A 192 3.33 20.32 -10.73
C ALA A 192 2.42 20.57 -9.50
N ASP A 193 2.11 21.83 -9.20
CA ASP A 193 1.30 22.20 -8.04
C ASP A 193 -0.22 22.14 -8.27
N THR A 194 -0.67 21.89 -9.51
CA THR A 194 -2.10 21.93 -9.86
C THR A 194 -2.55 20.82 -10.80
N VAL A 195 -1.64 19.98 -11.29
CA VAL A 195 -1.95 18.87 -12.21
C VAL A 195 -3.00 17.96 -11.60
N ALA A 196 -4.05 17.63 -12.36
CA ALA A 196 -5.04 16.68 -11.87
C ALA A 196 -4.40 15.29 -11.72
N ILE A 197 -4.64 14.62 -10.58
CA ILE A 197 -4.09 13.30 -10.29
C ILE A 197 -5.25 12.29 -10.32
N PRO A 198 -5.46 11.55 -11.44
CA PRO A 198 -6.56 10.60 -11.58
C PRO A 198 -6.47 9.48 -10.54
N CYS A 199 -7.61 9.06 -10.02
CA CYS A 199 -7.69 7.99 -9.03
C CYS A 199 -9.09 7.36 -9.05
N ASN A 200 -9.18 6.02 -9.04
CA ASN A 200 -10.42 5.26 -9.08
C ASN A 200 -10.46 4.20 -7.97
N ASN A 201 -10.26 4.63 -6.73
CA ASN A 201 -10.32 3.76 -5.56
C ASN A 201 -11.76 3.33 -5.24
N ALA A 202 -11.96 2.08 -4.84
CA ALA A 202 -13.28 1.52 -4.54
C ALA A 202 -13.79 1.85 -3.12
N ARG A 203 -12.90 2.31 -2.23
CA ARG A 203 -13.21 2.60 -0.84
C ARG A 203 -12.70 3.97 -0.42
N ARG A 204 -13.29 4.50 0.65
CA ARG A 204 -12.80 5.67 1.37
C ARG A 204 -11.91 5.24 2.53
N ASP A 205 -11.39 6.24 3.21
CA ASP A 205 -10.57 6.13 4.40
C ASP A 205 -9.31 5.28 4.17
N ILE A 206 -8.59 5.56 3.07
CA ILE A 206 -7.33 4.90 2.72
C ILE A 206 -6.20 5.50 3.58
N PRO A 207 -5.63 4.75 4.54
CA PRO A 207 -4.50 5.22 5.34
C PRO A 207 -3.23 5.31 4.50
N LEU A 208 -2.56 6.45 4.59
CA LEU A 208 -1.35 6.75 3.82
C LEU A 208 -0.29 7.45 4.68
N LEU A 209 0.91 6.85 4.76
CA LEU A 209 2.09 7.45 5.41
C LEU A 209 3.21 7.61 4.37
N ALA A 210 3.29 8.77 3.74
CA ALA A 210 4.35 9.05 2.77
C ALA A 210 5.62 9.59 3.44
N PHE A 211 6.76 9.34 2.81
CA PHE A 211 8.05 9.93 3.17
C PHE A 211 8.65 10.62 1.95
N HIS A 212 9.24 11.80 2.13
CA HIS A 212 9.96 12.45 1.03
C HIS A 212 11.05 13.41 1.54
N GLY A 213 12.20 13.40 0.86
CA GLY A 213 13.31 14.29 1.15
C GLY A 213 13.24 15.61 0.40
N GLY A 214 13.52 16.73 1.06
CA GLY A 214 13.59 18.05 0.47
C GLY A 214 14.79 18.24 -0.46
N ALA A 215 15.85 17.46 -0.26
CA ALA A 215 17.04 17.43 -1.11
C ALA A 215 17.00 16.28 -2.15
N ASP A 216 15.84 15.67 -2.40
CA ASP A 216 15.67 14.64 -3.42
C ASP A 216 15.88 15.24 -4.82
N THR A 217 16.99 14.89 -5.46
CA THR A 217 17.35 15.36 -6.80
C THR A 217 16.91 14.43 -7.92
N VAL A 218 16.35 13.26 -7.58
CA VAL A 218 15.87 12.27 -8.57
C VAL A 218 14.38 12.44 -8.81
N ILE A 219 13.61 12.58 -7.72
CA ILE A 219 12.18 12.87 -7.68
C ILE A 219 12.02 14.13 -6.81
N ALA A 220 12.14 15.29 -7.44
CA ALA A 220 12.13 16.57 -6.75
C ALA A 220 10.87 16.75 -5.91
N TYR A 221 11.03 17.26 -4.68
CA TYR A 221 9.92 17.56 -3.79
C TYR A 221 8.90 18.53 -4.41
N GLY A 222 9.39 19.51 -5.19
CA GLY A 222 8.58 20.44 -5.96
C GLY A 222 7.95 19.85 -7.23
N GLY A 223 8.17 18.58 -7.54
CA GLY A 223 7.70 17.95 -8.77
C GLY A 223 8.37 18.51 -10.02
N GLY A 224 7.68 18.42 -11.16
CA GLY A 224 8.15 18.94 -12.45
C GLY A 224 8.12 17.90 -13.57
N GLU A 225 8.57 18.31 -14.75
CA GLU A 225 8.60 17.42 -15.91
C GLU A 225 9.71 16.38 -15.79
N ARG A 226 9.37 15.09 -15.98
CA ARG A 226 10.32 13.98 -16.02
C ARG A 226 9.78 12.86 -16.88
N LYS A 227 10.65 12.22 -17.68
CA LYS A 227 10.27 11.09 -18.57
C LYS A 227 9.06 11.41 -19.48
N LYS A 228 8.95 12.65 -19.98
CA LYS A 228 7.81 13.12 -20.80
C LYS A 228 6.45 13.03 -20.11
N ALA A 229 6.46 13.09 -18.78
CA ALA A 229 5.27 13.15 -17.95
C ALA A 229 5.45 14.22 -16.87
N CYS A 230 4.38 14.55 -16.18
CA CYS A 230 4.41 15.46 -15.05
C CYS A 230 4.54 14.68 -13.74
N LEU A 231 5.46 15.07 -12.88
CA LEU A 231 5.44 14.71 -11.47
C LEU A 231 4.70 15.83 -10.73
N PRO A 232 3.58 15.56 -10.05
CA PRO A 232 3.00 16.53 -9.13
C PRO A 232 4.02 16.87 -8.04
N SER A 233 3.97 18.08 -7.50
CA SER A 233 4.72 18.38 -6.29
C SER A 233 4.23 17.48 -5.17
N VAL A 234 5.13 17.07 -4.29
CA VAL A 234 4.79 16.19 -3.17
C VAL A 234 3.74 16.84 -2.25
N PRO A 235 3.79 18.16 -1.96
CA PRO A 235 2.70 18.87 -1.28
C PRO A 235 1.35 18.72 -2.00
N HIS A 236 1.31 18.95 -3.31
CA HIS A 236 0.07 18.83 -4.08
C HIS A 236 -0.46 17.39 -4.10
N TRP A 237 0.42 16.39 -4.25
CA TRP A 237 0.03 14.99 -4.24
C TRP A 237 -0.56 14.56 -2.89
N ILE A 238 0.06 14.91 -1.76
CA ILE A 238 -0.46 14.53 -0.43
C ILE A 238 -1.74 15.30 -0.09
N GLN A 239 -1.83 16.58 -0.47
CA GLN A 239 -3.05 17.38 -0.29
C GLN A 239 -4.20 16.85 -1.15
N SER A 240 -3.91 16.34 -2.34
CA SER A 240 -4.90 15.68 -3.19
C SER A 240 -5.44 14.40 -2.53
N TRP A 241 -4.60 13.63 -1.83
CA TRP A 241 -5.05 12.50 -1.00
C TRP A 241 -5.90 12.96 0.19
N ALA A 242 -5.46 13.98 0.93
CA ALA A 242 -6.22 14.52 2.05
C ALA A 242 -7.60 15.05 1.62
N ALA A 243 -7.67 15.77 0.50
CA ALA A 243 -8.92 16.23 -0.09
C ALA A 243 -9.81 15.06 -0.54
N ARG A 244 -9.22 14.03 -1.18
CA ARG A 244 -9.93 12.80 -1.57
C ARG A 244 -10.54 12.08 -0.37
N GLU A 245 -9.91 12.14 0.79
CA GLU A 245 -10.42 11.57 2.04
C GLU A 245 -11.27 12.55 2.87
N ASN A 246 -11.62 13.71 2.31
CA ASN A 246 -12.40 14.76 2.98
C ASN A 246 -11.76 15.19 4.32
N LEU A 247 -10.42 15.19 4.42
CA LEU A 247 -9.66 15.65 5.58
C LEU A 247 -9.38 17.17 5.55
N GLY A 248 -9.67 17.81 4.41
CA GLY A 248 -9.31 19.20 4.14
C GLY A 248 -7.90 19.36 3.59
N ALA A 249 -7.53 20.59 3.23
CA ALA A 249 -6.24 20.91 2.62
C ALA A 249 -5.17 21.38 3.63
N SER A 250 -5.59 21.73 4.85
CA SER A 250 -4.69 22.18 5.92
C SER A 250 -4.22 20.99 6.75
N ASN A 251 -2.91 20.86 6.92
CA ASN A 251 -2.32 19.90 7.85
C ASN A 251 -2.05 20.55 9.21
N HIS A 252 -1.84 19.69 10.20
CA HIS A 252 -1.11 20.04 11.42
C HIS A 252 0.35 19.61 11.24
N THR A 253 1.29 20.55 11.38
CA THR A 253 2.73 20.26 11.27
C THR A 253 3.30 19.89 12.63
N VAL A 254 3.86 18.69 12.74
CA VAL A 254 4.45 18.16 13.98
C VAL A 254 5.96 18.03 13.82
N PRO A 255 6.79 18.72 14.63
CA PRO A 255 8.21 18.44 14.72
C PRO A 255 8.43 16.99 15.17
N TYR A 256 9.30 16.26 14.47
CA TYR A 256 9.53 14.84 14.75
C TYR A 256 10.98 14.52 15.14
N ALA A 257 11.93 14.95 14.31
CA ALA A 257 13.35 14.75 14.53
C ALA A 257 14.14 15.92 13.96
N GLN A 258 15.48 15.86 14.04
CA GLN A 258 16.32 16.89 13.43
C GLN A 258 16.07 16.93 11.92
N ASP A 259 15.79 18.13 11.40
CA ASP A 259 15.47 18.42 10.00
C ASP A 259 14.16 17.77 9.48
N THR A 260 13.41 17.08 10.34
CA THR A 260 12.20 16.31 10.00
C THR A 260 10.93 16.84 10.67
N VAL A 261 9.88 17.03 9.87
CA VAL A 261 8.50 17.30 10.34
C VAL A 261 7.51 16.31 9.74
N ILE A 262 6.38 16.12 10.40
CA ILE A 262 5.24 15.36 9.88
C ILE A 262 4.10 16.32 9.59
N TYR A 263 3.64 16.35 8.34
CA TYR A 263 2.41 17.03 7.95
C TYR A 263 1.25 16.05 8.13
N GLU A 264 0.48 16.22 9.21
CA GLU A 264 -0.64 15.33 9.56
C GLU A 264 -1.97 15.89 9.04
N PHE A 265 -2.72 15.08 8.26
CA PHE A 265 -4.08 15.37 7.85
C PHE A 265 -5.04 14.45 8.60
N SER A 266 -6.01 15.05 9.30
CA SER A 266 -6.87 14.36 10.26
C SER A 266 -8.32 14.86 10.18
N ARG A 267 -9.29 13.99 10.49
CA ARG A 267 -10.70 14.39 10.64
C ARG A 267 -11.35 13.61 11.79
N GLY A 268 -11.93 14.34 12.75
CA GLY A 268 -12.63 13.71 13.87
C GLY A 268 -11.71 12.73 14.61
N THR A 269 -12.13 11.46 14.71
CA THR A 269 -11.34 10.38 15.32
C THR A 269 -10.29 9.77 14.39
N GLN A 270 -10.32 10.09 13.09
CA GLN A 270 -9.34 9.63 12.10
C GLN A 270 -8.10 10.51 12.14
N LYS A 271 -7.35 10.42 13.25
CA LYS A 271 -6.09 11.14 13.43
C LYS A 271 -5.00 10.51 12.54
N GLY A 272 -4.33 11.35 11.77
CA GLY A 272 -3.20 10.98 10.93
C GLY A 272 -3.54 9.91 9.91
N LEU A 273 -4.73 9.98 9.31
CA LEU A 273 -5.13 9.04 8.25
C LEU A 273 -4.21 9.21 7.03
N VAL A 274 -3.88 10.46 6.69
CA VAL A 274 -2.93 10.80 5.62
C VAL A 274 -1.83 11.65 6.24
N ASN A 275 -0.58 11.21 6.13
CA ASN A 275 0.59 11.90 6.65
C ASN A 275 1.70 11.98 5.60
N LEU A 276 2.48 13.06 5.63
CA LEU A 276 3.75 13.17 4.94
C LEU A 276 4.86 13.45 5.95
N VAL A 277 5.79 12.52 6.08
CA VAL A 277 7.06 12.71 6.77
C VAL A 277 8.02 13.40 5.80
N TYR A 278 8.31 14.66 6.07
CA TYR A 278 9.21 15.49 5.28
C TYR A 278 10.50 15.71 6.05
N ASP A 279 11.63 15.39 5.42
CA ASP A 279 12.95 15.71 5.93
C ASP A 279 13.65 16.68 4.98
N SER A 280 14.10 17.81 5.48
CA SER A 280 14.58 18.91 4.62
C SER A 280 15.94 18.66 3.97
N VAL A 281 16.77 17.77 4.52
CA VAL A 281 18.13 17.50 4.05
C VAL A 281 18.28 16.12 3.40
N ASN A 282 17.33 15.21 3.65
CA ASN A 282 17.31 13.90 3.04
C ASN A 282 17.12 14.00 1.51
N GLY A 283 17.79 13.12 0.76
CA GLY A 283 17.63 13.03 -0.69
C GLY A 283 16.69 11.93 -1.14
N HIS A 284 17.06 11.26 -2.23
CA HIS A 284 16.33 10.13 -2.79
C HIS A 284 16.63 8.83 -2.04
N ASP A 285 16.41 8.83 -0.72
CA ASP A 285 16.79 7.78 0.22
C ASP A 285 15.58 7.09 0.85
N TRP A 286 15.80 5.87 1.34
CA TRP A 286 14.98 5.25 2.36
C TRP A 286 15.51 5.67 3.75
N PRO A 287 14.81 6.55 4.50
CA PRO A 287 15.36 7.09 5.75
C PRO A 287 15.79 6.00 6.73
N SER A 288 17.07 6.04 7.12
CA SER A 288 17.65 5.19 8.14
C SER A 288 18.72 5.93 8.94
N THR A 289 18.84 5.59 10.22
CA THR A 289 19.92 6.09 11.09
C THR A 289 21.26 5.40 10.83
N GLN A 290 21.27 4.35 10.01
CA GLN A 290 22.49 3.69 9.55
C GLN A 290 22.71 3.96 8.06
N PRO A 291 23.98 3.96 7.59
CA PRO A 291 24.27 4.04 6.17
C PRO A 291 23.58 2.89 5.43
N ASN A 292 22.98 3.20 4.28
CA ASN A 292 22.36 2.23 3.39
C ASN A 292 22.86 2.45 1.96
N ALA A 293 22.39 1.67 1.00
CA ALA A 293 22.84 1.80 -0.39
C ALA A 293 22.45 3.14 -1.02
N ASP A 294 21.31 3.72 -0.66
CA ASP A 294 20.82 4.96 -1.27
C ASP A 294 21.66 6.16 -0.82
N ASN A 295 21.80 6.40 0.50
CA ASN A 295 22.58 7.55 1.00
C ASN A 295 24.08 7.44 0.70
N GLN A 296 24.68 6.25 0.75
CA GLN A 296 26.10 6.08 0.39
C GLN A 296 26.36 6.39 -1.09
N ASN A 297 25.49 5.95 -2.00
CA ASN A 297 25.65 6.22 -3.42
C ASN A 297 25.45 7.71 -3.77
N ALA A 298 24.64 8.42 -2.99
CA ALA A 298 24.40 9.85 -3.16
C ALA A 298 25.41 10.73 -2.40
N GLY A 299 26.28 10.15 -1.58
CA GLY A 299 27.17 10.91 -0.70
C GLY A 299 26.42 11.70 0.39
N GLN A 300 25.26 11.19 0.82
CA GLN A 300 24.41 11.80 1.84
C GLN A 300 24.61 11.13 3.21
N ALA A 301 24.36 11.89 4.27
CA ALA A 301 24.40 11.35 5.62
C ALA A 301 23.13 10.54 5.93
N PRO A 302 23.20 9.53 6.83
CA PRO A 302 22.01 8.89 7.39
C PRO A 302 21.07 9.92 8.04
N THR A 303 19.77 9.65 8.02
CA THR A 303 18.76 10.50 8.66
C THR A 303 18.77 10.35 10.18
N SER A 304 18.16 11.31 10.88
CA SER A 304 18.02 11.28 12.35
C SER A 304 16.94 10.29 12.85
N PHE A 305 16.24 9.62 11.94
CA PHE A 305 15.18 8.65 12.21
C PHE A 305 15.22 7.46 11.24
N ASN A 306 14.45 6.41 11.52
CA ASN A 306 14.25 5.27 10.62
C ASN A 306 12.81 5.25 10.11
N ALA A 307 12.60 5.15 8.79
CA ALA A 307 11.28 5.01 8.20
C ALA A 307 10.65 3.64 8.53
N THR A 308 11.45 2.57 8.54
CA THR A 308 10.99 1.18 8.72
C THR A 308 10.15 0.96 9.99
N PRO A 309 10.59 1.30 11.22
CA PRO A 309 9.75 1.14 12.41
C PRO A 309 8.52 2.06 12.41
N MET A 310 8.58 3.25 11.80
CA MET A 310 7.40 4.10 11.63
C MET A 310 6.35 3.45 10.73
N ILE A 311 6.79 2.85 9.62
CA ILE A 311 5.93 2.12 8.67
C ILE A 311 5.28 0.92 9.36
N LEU A 312 6.05 0.14 10.13
CA LEU A 312 5.53 -1.02 10.85
C LEU A 312 4.50 -0.63 11.93
N ASP A 313 4.78 0.43 12.70
CA ASP A 313 3.83 0.96 13.69
C ASP A 313 2.55 1.49 13.03
N PHE A 314 2.67 2.20 11.89
CA PHE A 314 1.54 2.66 11.11
C PHE A 314 0.70 1.48 10.59
N PHE A 315 1.34 0.49 9.97
CA PHE A 315 0.68 -0.72 9.48
C PHE A 315 0.03 -1.54 10.59
N ALA A 316 0.60 -1.61 11.79
CA ALA A 316 0.00 -2.34 12.91
C ALA A 316 -1.36 -1.74 13.36
N LYS A 317 -1.59 -0.43 13.10
CA LYS A 317 -2.79 0.31 13.51
C LYS A 317 -3.93 0.24 12.49
N HIS A 318 -3.67 -0.25 11.28
CA HIS A 318 -4.65 -0.22 10.20
C HIS A 318 -5.09 -1.62 9.78
N THR A 319 -6.38 -1.75 9.48
CA THR A 319 -7.03 -2.95 8.95
C THR A 319 -8.14 -2.50 8.01
N LEU A 320 -8.42 -3.29 6.98
CA LEU A 320 -9.67 -3.14 6.24
C LEU A 320 -10.83 -3.41 7.21
N THR A 321 -11.79 -2.49 7.24
CA THR A 321 -13.11 -2.71 7.82
C THR A 321 -13.97 -3.44 6.78
N ASP A 322 -14.94 -4.24 7.24
CA ASP A 322 -15.91 -4.83 6.32
C ASP A 322 -16.65 -3.69 5.59
N LEU A 323 -16.62 -3.72 4.26
CA LEU A 323 -17.30 -2.75 3.38
C LEU A 323 -18.82 -2.89 3.49
#